data_AF-A0A7S2HK90-F1
#
_entry.id   AF-A0A7S2HK90-F1
#
_cell.length_a   1.000
_cell.length_b   1.000
_cell.length_c   1.000
_cell.angle_alpha   90.00
_cell.angle_beta   90.00
_cell.angle_gamma   90.00
#
_symmetry.space_group_name_H-M   'P 1'
#
loop_
_entity.id
_entity.type
_entity.pdbx_description
1 polymer ?
#
loop_
_entity_poly.entity_id
_entity_poly.type
_entity_poly.pdbx_seq_one_letter_code
_entity_poly.pdbx_strand_id
1 'polypeptide(L)'
;FVLLLCHHLATCHHLAQPMMMLGAFHLLFLLALASTSSSYCNALSTSNPTNSNIRVAVYQPQMSPLTSTTTPSNNNNPLALLTQVADALRVASIHGVNLVLFPELFLPNAVPPPAAVTEPVLQSIDRDGYELNIIGNLCAELGVACVMGYAERKHESEGGGGGDDDDAGGVFNSAAIFNCDGSRAGNYRRITSTSTTSDVLGQHSSSGQTTAFLRGHTLVETLPISLCTSTLSQIEKKIKIGVLIGNDVLVAEQCCHVVRSGAEALFVLASFGGRRHETKEFSRISTVVRHLLPTRALEHSVPLLFANYVGTLPEEEDVSSSSVQSDGDYVAAAAAAATDKFSFIGSSTVLDAFGEELVRAPCEEDGDMPGDGGYLLPCEAGDLYAVDLNLDDTQQAQNRNFAMEYAEGWDLSPSSIQGAKMKTNAMEKTIAQKNGSRGFGAAARSDTLSIAGKKQKSEKRKKQKRSKYYPWTG
;
A
#
# COMPACT_ATOMS: atom_id res chain seq x y z
N PHE A 1 7.80 50.34 23.47
CA PHE A 1 6.71 49.96 24.39
C PHE A 1 7.24 49.33 25.67
N VAL A 2 7.94 48.18 25.63
CA VAL A 2 8.47 47.47 26.82
C VAL A 2 9.28 48.37 27.78
N LEU A 3 10.24 49.16 27.27
CA LEU A 3 11.02 50.09 28.10
C LEU A 3 10.17 51.18 28.80
N LEU A 4 9.03 51.56 28.22
CA LEU A 4 8.08 52.52 28.79
C LEU A 4 7.24 51.87 29.91
N LEU A 5 6.95 50.57 29.79
CA LEU A 5 6.28 49.78 30.82
C LEU A 5 7.21 49.55 32.03
N CYS A 6 8.48 49.23 31.79
CA CYS A 6 9.48 49.05 32.85
C CYS A 6 9.70 50.32 33.68
N HIS A 7 9.71 51.50 33.05
CA HIS A 7 9.93 52.76 33.78
C HIS A 7 8.75 53.12 34.71
N HIS A 8 7.53 52.71 34.37
CA HIS A 8 6.33 52.97 35.19
C HIS A 8 6.19 52.01 36.37
N LEU A 9 6.71 50.78 36.26
CA LEU A 9 6.71 49.80 37.35
C LEU A 9 7.79 50.11 38.42
N ALA A 10 8.88 50.77 38.05
CA ALA A 10 9.98 51.08 38.97
C ALA A 10 9.62 52.13 40.07
N THR A 11 8.61 52.96 39.85
CA THR A 11 8.24 54.06 40.78
C THR A 11 7.28 53.66 41.90
N CYS A 12 6.76 52.43 41.91
CA CYS A 12 5.78 51.97 42.88
C CYS A 12 6.34 50.86 43.79
N HIS A 13 7.29 51.21 44.66
CA HIS A 13 7.84 50.29 45.65
C HIS A 13 7.85 50.87 47.06
N HIS A 14 6.94 50.39 47.91
CA HIS A 14 7.24 50.03 49.30
C HIS A 14 6.21 49.03 49.82
N LEU A 15 6.70 47.97 50.48
CA LEU A 15 5.93 46.99 51.29
C LEU A 15 5.00 46.00 50.55
N ALA A 16 5.56 45.11 49.71
CA ALA A 16 5.14 43.70 49.60
C ALA A 16 6.12 42.86 48.73
N GLN A 17 7.02 42.11 49.35
CA GLN A 17 7.77 40.99 48.73
C GLN A 17 7.34 39.70 49.47
N PRO A 18 7.09 38.55 48.81
CA PRO A 18 7.95 38.02 47.74
C PRO A 18 7.25 37.44 46.48
N MET A 19 5.92 37.50 46.34
CA MET A 19 5.22 36.68 45.32
C MET A 19 5.44 37.07 43.84
N MET A 20 5.93 38.28 43.52
CA MET A 20 6.08 38.71 42.12
C MET A 20 7.32 38.14 41.39
N MET A 21 8.30 37.56 42.11
CA MET A 21 9.50 36.99 41.48
C MET A 21 9.22 35.69 40.71
N LEU A 22 8.23 34.90 41.14
CA LEU A 22 7.90 33.60 40.52
C LEU A 22 7.22 33.77 39.15
N GLY A 23 6.32 34.75 39.03
CA GLY A 23 5.62 35.06 37.78
C GLY A 23 6.56 35.60 36.68
N ALA A 24 7.54 36.44 37.06
CA ALA A 24 8.55 36.95 36.13
C ALA A 24 9.45 35.83 35.57
N PHE A 25 9.81 34.84 36.40
CA PHE A 25 10.61 33.69 35.96
C PHE A 25 9.84 32.75 35.03
N HIS A 26 8.56 32.48 35.28
CA HIS A 26 7.74 31.70 34.35
C HIS A 26 7.55 32.38 32.99
N LEU A 27 7.36 33.72 32.97
CA LEU A 27 7.25 34.45 31.71
C LEU A 27 8.56 34.49 30.92
N LEU A 28 9.70 34.62 31.60
CA LEU A 28 11.04 34.52 30.97
C LEU A 28 11.33 33.11 30.45
N PHE A 29 10.88 32.05 31.15
CA PHE A 29 11.02 30.67 30.69
C PHE A 29 10.16 30.37 29.45
N LEU A 30 8.92 30.88 29.41
CA LEU A 30 8.04 30.78 28.24
C LEU A 30 8.57 31.59 27.04
N LEU A 31 9.17 32.77 27.27
CA LEU A 31 9.84 33.55 26.22
C LEU A 31 11.15 32.92 25.73
N ALA A 32 11.88 32.21 26.60
CA ALA A 32 13.05 31.44 26.21
C ALA A 32 12.66 30.26 25.30
N LEU A 33 11.62 29.49 25.66
CA LEU A 33 11.07 28.41 24.82
C LEU A 33 10.49 28.92 23.49
N ALA A 34 9.90 30.12 23.46
CA ALA A 34 9.45 30.77 22.22
C ALA A 34 10.59 31.32 21.35
N SER A 35 11.82 31.41 21.88
CA SER A 35 13.00 31.87 21.14
C SER A 35 13.85 30.74 20.57
N THR A 36 13.78 29.53 21.13
CA THR A 36 14.45 28.34 20.59
C THR A 36 13.68 27.64 19.47
N SER A 37 12.36 27.85 19.37
CA SER A 37 11.50 27.28 18.32
C SER A 37 11.52 28.04 16.98
N SER A 38 12.25 29.15 16.86
CA SER A 38 12.20 30.04 15.68
C SER A 38 13.47 30.05 14.79
N SER A 39 14.59 29.46 15.25
CA SER A 39 15.91 29.75 14.64
C SER A 39 16.84 28.55 14.38
N TYR A 40 16.41 27.30 14.63
CA TYR A 40 17.23 26.10 14.39
C TYR A 40 16.54 25.06 13.50
N CYS A 41 16.14 25.50 12.30
CA CYS A 41 16.13 24.69 11.08
C CYS A 41 15.74 25.57 9.88
N ASN A 42 16.75 26.06 9.17
CA ASN A 42 16.78 26.17 7.71
C ASN A 42 18.13 26.75 7.30
N ALA A 43 19.09 25.87 7.05
CA ALA A 43 20.23 26.23 6.22
C ALA A 43 19.69 26.47 4.81
N LEU A 44 19.44 27.74 4.45
CA LEU A 44 18.98 28.10 3.11
C LEU A 44 20.04 27.71 2.08
N SER A 45 19.85 26.56 1.43
CA SER A 45 20.31 26.38 0.06
C SER A 45 19.59 27.42 -0.79
N THR A 46 20.30 28.48 -1.17
CA THR A 46 19.80 29.53 -2.07
C THR A 46 19.81 29.09 -3.54
N SER A 47 19.52 27.81 -3.79
CA SER A 47 19.19 27.27 -5.11
C SER A 47 17.87 27.88 -5.61
N ASN A 48 17.79 28.19 -6.91
CA ASN A 48 16.61 28.81 -7.51
C ASN A 48 15.32 28.03 -7.17
N PRO A 49 14.18 28.72 -6.92
CA PRO A 49 12.89 28.09 -6.62
C PRO A 49 12.23 27.41 -7.85
N THR A 50 13.02 27.06 -8.86
CA THR A 50 12.61 26.40 -10.10
C THR A 50 12.75 24.88 -10.06
N ASN A 51 13.51 24.34 -9.10
CA ASN A 51 13.66 22.90 -8.94
C ASN A 51 12.61 22.43 -7.94
N SER A 52 11.51 21.83 -8.42
CA SER A 52 10.41 21.39 -7.56
C SER A 52 10.69 20.02 -6.92
N ASN A 53 11.83 19.96 -6.22
CA ASN A 53 12.21 18.85 -5.36
C ASN A 53 11.10 18.58 -4.33
N ILE A 54 10.80 17.31 -4.12
CA ILE A 54 9.82 16.84 -3.16
C ILE A 54 10.53 15.92 -2.19
N ARG A 55 10.41 16.25 -0.91
CA ARG A 55 10.93 15.45 0.17
C ARG A 55 9.94 14.33 0.48
N VAL A 56 10.34 13.09 0.26
CA VAL A 56 9.55 11.90 0.58
C VAL A 56 10.22 11.10 1.68
N ALA A 57 9.45 10.30 2.40
CA ALA A 57 9.98 9.27 3.29
C ALA A 57 9.26 7.94 3.12
N VAL A 58 10.00 6.84 3.29
CA VAL A 58 9.45 5.50 3.48
C VAL A 58 9.58 5.14 4.95
N TYR A 59 8.49 4.68 5.54
CA TYR A 59 8.44 4.25 6.94
C TYR A 59 8.68 2.74 7.02
N GLN A 60 9.68 2.35 7.80
CA GLN A 60 10.02 0.96 8.09
C GLN A 60 9.71 0.67 9.56
N PRO A 61 8.51 0.14 9.87
CA PRO A 61 8.20 -0.30 11.23
C PRO A 61 9.01 -1.54 11.58
N GLN A 62 9.57 -1.54 12.78
CA GLN A 62 10.02 -2.76 13.43
C GLN A 62 8.79 -3.62 13.75
N MET A 63 8.85 -4.91 13.44
CA MET A 63 7.77 -5.82 13.84
C MET A 63 7.79 -6.01 15.36
N SER A 64 6.84 -5.40 16.08
CA SER A 64 6.68 -5.62 17.51
C SER A 64 6.55 -7.12 17.81
N PRO A 65 7.33 -7.67 18.75
CA PRO A 65 7.25 -9.09 19.07
C PRO A 65 5.84 -9.45 19.53
N LEU A 66 5.24 -10.44 18.87
CA LEU A 66 4.01 -11.08 19.31
C LEU A 66 4.31 -11.78 20.64
N THR A 67 4.08 -11.08 21.75
CA THR A 67 4.21 -11.64 23.10
C THR A 67 3.23 -12.80 23.24
N SER A 68 3.76 -14.03 23.24
CA SER A 68 3.04 -15.31 23.16
C SER A 68 2.22 -15.68 24.40
N THR A 69 1.89 -14.70 25.25
CA THR A 69 1.02 -14.91 26.41
C THR A 69 -0.40 -15.17 25.94
N THR A 70 -0.98 -16.29 26.38
CA THR A 70 -2.24 -16.89 25.92
C THR A 70 -3.53 -16.11 26.23
N THR A 71 -3.40 -14.85 26.63
CA THR A 71 -4.50 -13.87 26.65
C THR A 71 -4.50 -13.10 25.34
N PRO A 72 -5.65 -12.84 24.68
CA PRO A 72 -5.70 -12.01 23.47
C PRO A 72 -5.08 -10.64 23.76
N SER A 73 -3.86 -10.44 23.29
CA SER A 73 -2.97 -9.42 23.84
C SER A 73 -3.36 -8.03 23.32
N ASN A 74 -3.09 -7.00 24.13
CA ASN A 74 -3.40 -5.60 23.83
C ASN A 74 -2.62 -5.03 22.62
N ASN A 75 -1.84 -5.85 21.90
CA ASN A 75 -0.96 -5.41 20.82
C ASN A 75 -1.74 -5.00 19.56
N ASN A 76 -2.99 -5.43 19.42
CA ASN A 76 -3.93 -4.96 18.40
C ASN A 76 -4.71 -3.69 18.83
N ASN A 77 -4.21 -2.92 19.81
CA ASN A 77 -4.84 -1.66 20.19
C ASN A 77 -4.70 -0.63 19.05
N PRO A 78 -5.79 -0.23 18.36
CA PRO A 78 -5.71 0.70 17.24
C PRO A 78 -5.17 2.07 17.66
N LEU A 79 -5.33 2.47 18.92
CA LEU A 79 -4.77 3.72 19.45
C LEU A 79 -3.23 3.69 19.50
N ALA A 80 -2.61 2.53 19.73
CA ALA A 80 -1.15 2.42 19.71
C ALA A 80 -0.63 2.66 18.29
N LEU A 81 -1.23 2.01 17.29
CA LEU A 81 -0.86 2.19 15.88
C LEU A 81 -1.12 3.62 15.39
N LEU A 82 -2.27 4.21 15.74
CA LEU A 82 -2.54 5.62 15.43
C LEU A 82 -1.55 6.57 16.12
N THR A 83 -1.01 6.21 17.29
CA THR A 83 0.07 6.97 17.95
C THR A 83 1.39 6.85 17.16
N GLN A 84 1.74 5.67 16.65
CA GLN A 84 2.91 5.47 15.79
C GLN A 84 2.79 6.29 14.48
N VAL A 85 1.62 6.28 13.84
CA VAL A 85 1.34 7.13 12.66
C VAL A 85 1.49 8.61 13.01
N ALA A 86 0.90 9.06 14.13
CA ALA A 86 0.99 10.44 14.56
C ALA A 86 2.42 10.88 14.88
N ASP A 87 3.27 9.97 15.38
CA ASP A 87 4.68 10.24 15.60
C ASP A 87 5.47 10.34 14.29
N ALA A 88 5.35 9.33 13.41
CA ALA A 88 5.99 9.34 12.10
C ALA A 88 5.59 10.59 11.27
N LEU A 89 4.30 10.94 11.21
CA LEU A 89 3.85 12.15 10.50
C LEU A 89 4.37 13.44 11.16
N ARG A 90 4.55 13.47 12.49
CA ARG A 90 5.08 14.64 13.21
C ARG A 90 6.58 14.81 12.96
N VAL A 91 7.35 13.73 13.02
CA VAL A 91 8.77 13.72 12.65
C VAL A 91 8.93 14.14 11.19
N ALA A 92 8.15 13.57 10.28
CA ALA A 92 8.10 13.96 8.88
C ALA A 92 7.86 15.48 8.70
N SER A 93 6.84 16.03 9.38
CA SER A 93 6.52 17.47 9.35
C SER A 93 7.65 18.36 9.87
N ILE A 94 8.26 18.02 11.01
CA ILE A 94 9.41 18.73 11.60
C ILE A 94 10.59 18.80 10.62
N HIS A 95 10.83 17.73 9.86
CA HIS A 95 11.90 17.65 8.86
C HIS A 95 11.48 18.11 7.45
N GLY A 96 10.29 18.70 7.30
CA GLY A 96 9.78 19.25 6.05
C GLY A 96 9.44 18.21 4.98
N VAL A 97 9.27 16.94 5.37
CA VAL A 97 8.85 15.85 4.48
C VAL A 97 7.44 16.11 3.98
N ASN A 98 7.24 16.09 2.67
CA ASN A 98 5.95 16.39 2.04
C ASN A 98 5.03 15.16 1.99
N LEU A 99 5.61 13.95 1.94
CA LEU A 99 4.88 12.69 1.85
C LEU A 99 5.55 11.52 2.60
N VAL A 100 4.75 10.69 3.28
CA VAL A 100 5.17 9.44 3.92
C VAL A 100 4.45 8.22 3.32
N LEU A 101 5.21 7.17 2.99
CA LEU A 101 4.70 5.85 2.57
C LEU A 101 4.84 4.82 3.70
N PHE A 102 3.73 4.20 4.10
CA PHE A 102 3.67 3.09 5.07
C PHE A 102 3.54 1.74 4.33
N PRO A 103 3.94 0.60 4.95
CA PRO A 103 3.90 -0.72 4.30
C PRO A 103 2.50 -1.30 4.14
N GLU A 104 2.43 -2.48 3.51
CA GLU A 104 1.21 -3.27 3.27
C GLU A 104 0.55 -3.72 4.59
N LEU A 105 -0.78 -3.66 4.72
CA LEU A 105 -1.51 -4.09 5.92
C LEU A 105 -1.09 -3.44 7.27
N PHE A 106 -0.45 -2.26 7.23
CA PHE A 106 -0.01 -1.51 8.41
C PHE A 106 -1.12 -1.28 9.44
N LEU A 107 -2.37 -1.07 9.01
CA LEU A 107 -3.54 -1.19 9.88
C LEU A 107 -4.28 -2.51 9.60
N PRO A 108 -4.50 -3.39 10.58
CA PRO A 108 -4.42 -3.21 12.04
C PRO A 108 -3.12 -3.80 12.64
N ASN A 109 -1.96 -3.61 12.00
CA ASN A 109 -0.72 -4.33 12.29
C ASN A 109 -0.87 -5.86 12.19
N ALA A 110 -1.75 -6.30 11.29
CA ALA A 110 -1.91 -7.72 10.98
C ALA A 110 -0.80 -8.15 10.02
N VAL A 111 0.36 -8.49 10.59
CA VAL A 111 1.32 -9.33 9.88
C VAL A 111 0.61 -10.65 9.53
N PRO A 112 0.55 -11.05 8.26
CA PRO A 112 -0.12 -12.28 7.87
C PRO A 112 0.49 -13.45 8.65
N PRO A 113 -0.33 -14.27 9.34
CA PRO A 113 0.18 -15.36 10.17
C PRO A 113 0.97 -16.35 9.32
N PRO A 114 2.00 -17.01 9.87
CA PRO A 114 2.55 -18.19 9.23
C PRO A 114 1.42 -19.21 9.04
N ALA A 115 1.33 -19.79 7.83
CA ALA A 115 0.16 -20.54 7.32
C ALA A 115 -0.28 -21.82 8.09
N ALA A 116 0.25 -22.04 9.29
CA ALA A 116 -0.09 -23.14 10.19
C ALA A 116 -0.91 -22.69 11.43
N VAL A 117 -1.04 -21.39 11.70
CA VAL A 117 -1.79 -20.87 12.85
C VAL A 117 -3.23 -20.59 12.46
N THR A 118 -4.18 -21.10 13.26
CA THR A 118 -5.63 -20.92 13.09
C THR A 118 -5.97 -19.44 12.90
N GLU A 119 -6.71 -19.14 11.83
CA GLU A 119 -7.08 -17.81 11.34
C GLU A 119 -7.22 -16.74 12.46
N PRO A 120 -6.22 -15.85 12.66
CA PRO A 120 -6.43 -14.66 13.46
C PRO A 120 -7.48 -13.83 12.74
N VAL A 121 -8.51 -13.40 13.49
CA VAL A 121 -9.54 -12.52 12.95
C VAL A 121 -8.89 -11.17 12.61
N LEU A 122 -8.46 -11.03 11.36
CA LEU A 122 -7.98 -9.78 10.78
C LEU A 122 -9.02 -8.70 11.06
N GLN A 123 -8.66 -7.72 11.91
CA GLN A 123 -9.51 -6.58 12.21
C GLN A 123 -9.62 -5.70 10.96
N SER A 124 -10.53 -6.08 10.08
CA SER A 124 -10.83 -5.33 8.87
C SER A 124 -11.49 -4.01 9.24
N ILE A 125 -10.97 -2.93 8.69
CA ILE A 125 -11.42 -1.56 8.92
C ILE A 125 -12.31 -1.18 7.73
N ASP A 126 -13.46 -0.57 7.97
CA ASP A 126 -14.27 -0.03 6.88
C ASP A 126 -13.49 1.13 6.21
N ARG A 127 -13.65 1.32 4.91
CA ARG A 127 -13.00 2.43 4.21
C ARG A 127 -13.38 3.79 4.81
N ASP A 128 -14.56 3.92 5.40
CA ASP A 128 -15.02 5.16 6.05
C ASP A 128 -14.86 5.11 7.59
N GLY A 129 -14.01 4.19 8.08
CA GLY A 129 -13.68 3.99 9.49
C GLY A 129 -13.05 5.21 10.17
N TYR A 130 -13.23 5.31 11.49
CA TYR A 130 -12.76 6.46 12.27
C TYR A 130 -11.23 6.53 12.34
N GLU A 131 -10.54 5.39 12.24
CA GLU A 131 -9.07 5.29 12.17
C GLU A 131 -8.53 6.07 10.96
N LEU A 132 -9.13 5.87 9.78
CA LEU A 132 -8.75 6.55 8.54
C LEU A 132 -9.09 8.05 8.59
N ASN A 133 -10.19 8.43 9.24
CA ASN A 133 -10.55 9.83 9.44
C ASN A 133 -9.57 10.55 10.41
N ILE A 134 -9.08 9.88 11.45
CA ILE A 134 -8.04 10.41 12.34
C ILE A 134 -6.74 10.67 11.55
N ILE A 135 -6.36 9.74 10.67
CA ILE A 135 -5.15 9.88 9.83
C ILE A 135 -5.29 11.05 8.84
N GLY A 136 -6.46 11.22 8.21
CA GLY A 136 -6.75 12.40 7.40
C GLY A 136 -6.58 13.70 8.20
N ASN A 137 -7.15 13.79 9.41
CA ASN A 137 -6.99 14.97 10.27
C ASN A 137 -5.51 15.24 10.65
N LEU A 138 -4.73 14.19 10.95
CA LEU A 138 -3.29 14.32 11.21
C LEU A 138 -2.53 14.84 9.99
N CYS A 139 -2.85 14.36 8.78
CA CYS A 139 -2.27 14.85 7.53
C CYS A 139 -2.56 16.35 7.32
N ALA A 140 -3.80 16.79 7.60
CA ALA A 140 -4.19 18.20 7.52
C ALA A 140 -3.47 19.10 8.53
N GLU A 141 -3.35 18.64 9.78
CA GLU A 141 -2.71 19.39 10.87
C GLU A 141 -1.20 19.56 10.62
N LEU A 142 -0.55 18.50 10.13
CA LEU A 142 0.89 18.43 9.97
C LEU A 142 1.37 18.86 8.58
N GLY A 143 0.47 19.01 7.60
CA GLY A 143 0.78 19.40 6.22
C GLY A 143 1.49 18.32 5.41
N VAL A 144 1.36 17.05 5.82
CA VAL A 144 2.07 15.89 5.24
C VAL A 144 1.07 14.97 4.57
N ALA A 145 1.26 14.63 3.29
CA ALA A 145 0.47 13.63 2.61
C ALA A 145 0.90 12.21 3.03
N CYS A 146 0.02 11.21 2.96
CA CYS A 146 0.44 9.84 3.22
C CYS A 146 -0.29 8.77 2.39
N VAL A 147 0.35 7.62 2.28
CA VAL A 147 -0.20 6.41 1.65
C VAL A 147 0.01 5.24 2.61
N MET A 148 -1.06 4.51 2.92
CA MET A 148 -1.05 3.53 4.00
C MET A 148 -1.83 2.26 3.69
N GLY A 149 -1.17 1.11 3.86
CA GLY A 149 -1.76 -0.21 3.68
C GLY A 149 -2.68 -0.57 4.83
N TYR A 150 -3.83 -1.17 4.51
CA TYR A 150 -4.79 -1.65 5.51
C TYR A 150 -5.65 -2.82 5.04
N ALA A 151 -6.16 -3.60 5.99
CA ALA A 151 -7.18 -4.61 5.74
C ALA A 151 -8.56 -3.94 5.62
N GLU A 152 -9.07 -3.78 4.40
CA GLU A 152 -10.37 -3.13 4.14
C GLU A 152 -11.52 -4.13 4.24
N ARG A 153 -12.54 -3.83 5.03
CA ARG A 153 -13.80 -4.60 5.04
C ARG A 153 -14.61 -4.28 3.79
N LYS A 154 -15.27 -5.29 3.18
CA LYS A 154 -16.31 -5.07 2.16
C LYS A 154 -17.37 -4.11 2.69
N HIS A 155 -17.43 -2.90 2.14
CA HIS A 155 -18.36 -1.85 2.54
C HIS A 155 -19.81 -2.23 2.24
N GLU A 156 -20.77 -1.82 3.08
CA GLU A 156 -22.18 -2.22 3.02
C GLU A 156 -22.83 -1.99 1.64
N SER A 157 -22.48 -0.89 0.95
CA SER A 157 -22.99 -0.58 -0.40
C SER A 157 -22.56 -1.55 -1.50
N GLU A 158 -21.59 -2.44 -1.23
CA GLU A 158 -21.13 -3.49 -2.14
C GLU A 158 -21.81 -4.84 -1.84
N GLY A 159 -22.60 -4.92 -0.77
CA GLY A 159 -23.58 -5.98 -0.55
C GLY A 159 -24.74 -5.82 -1.54
N GLY A 160 -24.81 -6.70 -2.54
CA GLY A 160 -25.95 -6.73 -3.46
C GLY A 160 -27.22 -7.11 -2.69
N GLY A 161 -28.10 -6.14 -2.43
CA GLY A 161 -29.24 -6.27 -1.50
C GLY A 161 -30.36 -7.21 -1.96
N GLY A 162 -30.09 -8.51 -2.00
CA GLY A 162 -31.03 -9.54 -2.43
C GLY A 162 -30.51 -10.96 -2.21
N GLY A 163 -30.53 -11.41 -0.95
CA GLY A 163 -30.22 -12.77 -0.54
C GLY A 163 -29.95 -12.81 0.96
N ASP A 164 -30.83 -13.49 1.70
CA ASP A 164 -30.44 -14.03 3.00
C ASP A 164 -29.32 -15.07 2.78
N ASP A 165 -28.58 -15.40 3.85
CA ASP A 165 -27.48 -16.38 3.93
C ASP A 165 -26.06 -15.87 3.54
N ASP A 166 -25.27 -15.61 4.58
CA ASP A 166 -23.85 -15.95 4.70
C ASP A 166 -22.83 -15.43 3.66
N ASP A 167 -22.99 -14.20 3.14
CA ASP A 167 -21.95 -13.50 2.36
C ASP A 167 -20.79 -13.05 3.27
N ALA A 168 -19.97 -14.04 3.66
CA ALA A 168 -19.06 -14.00 4.80
C ALA A 168 -17.93 -12.96 4.66
N GLY A 169 -18.11 -11.81 5.31
CA GLY A 169 -17.04 -11.01 5.92
C GLY A 169 -15.83 -10.64 5.05
N GLY A 170 -16.00 -10.55 3.73
CA GLY A 170 -14.89 -10.41 2.78
C GLY A 170 -13.98 -9.23 3.08
N VAL A 171 -12.67 -9.49 3.14
CA VAL A 171 -11.63 -8.50 3.40
C VAL A 171 -10.81 -8.28 2.14
N PHE A 172 -10.55 -7.03 1.77
CA PHE A 172 -9.62 -6.64 0.72
C PHE A 172 -8.29 -6.21 1.35
N ASN A 173 -7.19 -6.39 0.62
CA ASN A 173 -5.91 -5.81 0.96
C ASN A 173 -5.79 -4.49 0.18
N SER A 174 -5.73 -3.38 0.90
CA SER A 174 -6.01 -2.04 0.35
C SER A 174 -4.99 -1.00 0.79
N ALA A 175 -4.96 0.14 0.11
CA ALA A 175 -4.18 1.30 0.50
C ALA A 175 -5.05 2.57 0.47
N ALA A 176 -5.15 3.22 1.63
CA ALA A 176 -5.78 4.54 1.77
C ALA A 176 -4.75 5.64 1.47
N ILE A 177 -5.19 6.68 0.78
CA ILE A 177 -4.31 7.73 0.24
C ILE A 177 -4.87 9.09 0.62
N PHE A 178 -4.05 9.90 1.28
CA PHE A 178 -4.42 11.19 1.87
C PHE A 178 -3.54 12.31 1.32
N ASN A 179 -4.19 13.42 0.98
CA ASN A 179 -3.56 14.68 0.63
C ASN A 179 -2.99 15.38 1.88
N CYS A 180 -2.10 16.37 1.68
CA CYS A 180 -1.58 17.20 2.76
C CYS A 180 -2.62 18.12 3.43
N ASP A 181 -3.84 18.21 2.89
CA ASP A 181 -4.99 18.90 3.49
C ASP A 181 -5.91 17.94 4.27
N GLY A 182 -5.51 16.66 4.39
CA GLY A 182 -6.27 15.59 5.03
C GLY A 182 -7.42 15.01 4.22
N SER A 183 -7.74 15.57 3.05
CA SER A 183 -8.74 14.98 2.16
C SER A 183 -8.24 13.65 1.59
N ARG A 184 -9.15 12.67 1.45
CA ARG A 184 -8.82 11.38 0.86
C ARG A 184 -8.69 11.53 -0.66
N ALA A 185 -7.49 11.32 -1.18
CA ALA A 185 -7.23 11.36 -2.62
C ALA A 185 -7.70 10.08 -3.32
N GLY A 186 -7.74 8.95 -2.62
CA GLY A 186 -8.30 7.71 -3.16
C GLY A 186 -8.23 6.51 -2.23
N ASN A 187 -8.56 5.35 -2.81
CA ASN A 187 -8.41 4.03 -2.21
C ASN A 187 -8.01 3.03 -3.29
N TYR A 188 -6.89 2.34 -3.11
CA TYR A 188 -6.45 1.28 -3.99
C TYR A 188 -6.75 -0.10 -3.36
N ARG A 189 -7.17 -1.08 -4.16
CA ARG A 189 -7.37 -2.47 -3.74
C ARG A 189 -6.46 -3.37 -4.56
N ARG A 190 -5.67 -4.22 -3.90
CA ARG A 190 -4.71 -5.15 -4.51
C ARG A 190 -5.36 -6.02 -5.59
N ILE A 191 -4.72 -6.13 -6.76
CA ILE A 191 -5.30 -6.86 -7.92
C ILE A 191 -4.74 -8.28 -8.08
N THR A 192 -3.52 -8.54 -7.62
CA THR A 192 -2.94 -9.88 -7.59
C THR A 192 -3.47 -10.68 -6.40
N SER A 193 -4.22 -11.75 -6.69
CA SER A 193 -4.58 -12.74 -5.68
C SER A 193 -3.32 -13.45 -5.15
N THR A 194 -3.25 -13.65 -3.84
CA THR A 194 -2.13 -14.31 -3.12
C THR A 194 -2.11 -15.84 -3.24
N SER A 195 -2.78 -16.45 -4.22
CA SER A 195 -3.02 -17.92 -4.30
C SER A 195 -1.78 -18.79 -4.57
N THR A 196 -0.58 -18.20 -4.55
CA THR A 196 0.64 -18.78 -5.15
C THR A 196 1.37 -19.86 -4.35
N THR A 197 0.92 -20.24 -3.14
CA THR A 197 1.58 -21.30 -2.35
C THR A 197 0.71 -22.53 -2.07
N SER A 198 -0.62 -22.41 -2.01
CA SER A 198 -1.51 -23.57 -1.87
C SER A 198 -1.76 -24.32 -3.19
N ASP A 199 -1.75 -23.62 -4.34
CA ASP A 199 -2.05 -24.26 -5.64
C ASP A 199 -0.89 -25.12 -6.20
N VAL A 200 0.36 -24.91 -5.76
CA VAL A 200 1.53 -25.66 -6.24
C VAL A 200 1.70 -26.99 -5.48
N LEU A 201 1.33 -27.02 -4.20
CA LEU A 201 1.18 -28.23 -3.40
C LEU A 201 -0.31 -28.62 -3.38
N GLY A 202 -0.79 -29.19 -4.48
CA GLY A 202 -2.21 -29.52 -4.73
C GLY A 202 -2.81 -30.55 -3.76
N GLN A 203 -2.90 -30.22 -2.48
CA GLN A 203 -3.58 -30.97 -1.44
C GLN A 203 -5.04 -30.49 -1.36
N HIS A 204 -5.95 -31.44 -1.57
CA HIS A 204 -7.38 -31.25 -1.53
C HIS A 204 -7.91 -31.02 -0.09
N SER A 205 -7.55 -29.89 0.53
CA SER A 205 -8.09 -29.44 1.81
C SER A 205 -9.50 -28.89 1.64
N SER A 206 -10.46 -29.77 1.31
CA SER A 206 -11.82 -29.45 0.85
C SER A 206 -12.77 -28.87 1.91
N SER A 207 -12.27 -28.31 3.01
CA SER A 207 -13.08 -27.79 4.12
C SER A 207 -12.41 -26.70 4.97
N GLY A 208 -11.27 -26.14 4.55
CA GLY A 208 -10.61 -25.04 5.26
C GLY A 208 -10.84 -23.70 4.55
N GLN A 209 -11.73 -22.86 5.08
CA GLN A 209 -11.80 -21.45 4.68
C GLN A 209 -10.57 -20.73 5.22
N THR A 210 -9.51 -20.66 4.41
CA THR A 210 -8.49 -19.61 4.61
C THR A 210 -9.05 -18.29 4.09
N THR A 211 -8.96 -17.19 4.84
CA THR A 211 -9.43 -15.86 4.40
C THR A 211 -8.51 -15.27 3.34
N ALA A 212 -8.57 -15.84 2.13
CA ALA A 212 -7.97 -15.25 0.94
C ALA A 212 -8.56 -13.85 0.73
N PHE A 213 -7.71 -12.83 0.76
CA PHE A 213 -8.12 -11.45 0.48
C PHE A 213 -8.87 -11.39 -0.86
N LEU A 214 -10.02 -10.73 -0.85
CA LEU A 214 -10.81 -10.50 -2.05
C LEU A 214 -9.99 -9.69 -3.06
N ARG A 215 -10.14 -10.05 -4.33
CA ARG A 215 -9.45 -9.40 -5.44
C ARG A 215 -10.03 -8.00 -5.68
N GLY A 216 -9.18 -6.98 -5.73
CA GLY A 216 -9.52 -5.64 -6.15
C GLY A 216 -9.98 -5.56 -7.61
N HIS A 217 -10.61 -4.45 -7.98
CA HIS A 217 -11.06 -4.21 -9.35
C HIS A 217 -9.85 -3.98 -10.27
N THR A 218 -9.82 -4.56 -11.46
CA THR A 218 -8.66 -4.50 -12.37
C THR A 218 -8.40 -3.14 -13.01
N LEU A 219 -9.20 -2.12 -12.68
CA LEU A 219 -9.01 -0.76 -13.17
C LEU A 219 -8.13 -0.02 -12.17
N VAL A 220 -6.83 0.04 -12.43
CA VAL A 220 -5.93 0.92 -11.66
C VAL A 220 -5.98 2.31 -12.27
N GLU A 221 -6.51 3.26 -11.52
CA GLU A 221 -6.43 4.68 -11.87
C GLU A 221 -5.23 5.32 -11.14
N THR A 222 -4.60 6.29 -11.79
CA THR A 222 -3.59 7.15 -11.15
C THR A 222 -4.28 8.10 -10.19
N LEU A 223 -3.77 8.21 -8.98
CA LEU A 223 -4.41 9.00 -7.94
C LEU A 223 -3.63 10.32 -7.76
N PRO A 224 -4.26 11.48 -8.00
CA PRO A 224 -3.60 12.76 -7.83
C PRO A 224 -3.49 13.09 -6.33
N ILE A 225 -2.27 13.28 -5.85
CA ILE A 225 -2.00 13.74 -4.48
C ILE A 225 -1.60 15.21 -4.51
N SER A 226 -2.19 15.99 -3.62
CA SER A 226 -1.76 17.35 -3.27
C SER A 226 -0.71 17.32 -2.16
N LEU A 227 0.41 18.01 -2.39
CA LEU A 227 1.52 18.21 -1.46
C LEU A 227 1.70 19.69 -1.10
N CYS A 228 2.15 19.94 0.13
CA CYS A 228 2.57 21.25 0.60
C CYS A 228 4.09 21.39 0.45
N THR A 229 4.57 22.16 -0.54
CA THR A 229 6.03 22.28 -0.83
C THR A 229 6.68 23.54 -0.27
N SER A 230 6.00 24.32 0.58
CA SER A 230 6.59 25.50 1.24
C SER A 230 5.80 25.95 2.46
N THR A 231 6.48 26.09 3.61
CA THR A 231 5.91 26.60 4.87
C THR A 231 5.51 28.09 4.82
N LEU A 232 5.99 28.86 3.84
CA LEU A 232 5.80 30.32 3.79
C LEU A 232 4.87 30.80 2.66
N SER A 233 4.53 29.95 1.68
CA SER A 233 3.82 30.40 0.47
C SER A 233 2.64 29.53 0.03
N GLN A 234 2.35 28.41 0.72
CA GLN A 234 1.22 27.51 0.42
C GLN A 234 1.09 27.17 -1.08
N ILE A 235 2.22 26.95 -1.76
CA ILE A 235 2.21 26.44 -3.13
C ILE A 235 1.83 24.96 -3.04
N GLU A 236 0.58 24.66 -3.37
CA GLU A 236 0.06 23.30 -3.50
C GLU A 236 0.62 22.67 -4.79
N LYS A 237 1.58 21.75 -4.66
CA LYS A 237 2.07 20.96 -5.80
C LYS A 237 1.23 19.69 -5.91
N LYS A 238 0.64 19.44 -7.08
CA LYS A 238 -0.08 18.18 -7.36
C LYS A 238 0.83 17.24 -8.13
N ILE A 239 0.85 15.99 -7.70
CA ILE A 239 1.60 14.89 -8.32
C ILE A 239 0.62 13.77 -8.59
N LYS A 240 0.74 13.09 -9.73
CA LYS A 240 0.01 11.84 -9.98
C LYS A 240 0.83 10.67 -9.50
N ILE A 241 0.33 9.91 -8.54
CA ILE A 241 1.02 8.69 -8.09
C ILE A 241 0.34 7.43 -8.63
N GLY A 242 1.13 6.39 -8.78
CA GLY A 242 0.68 5.03 -8.99
C GLY A 242 0.86 4.20 -7.73
N VAL A 243 -0.18 3.48 -7.28
CA VAL A 243 -0.10 2.65 -6.07
C VAL A 243 -0.21 1.17 -6.44
N LEU A 244 0.66 0.36 -5.84
CA LEU A 244 0.76 -1.09 -6.01
C LEU A 244 0.92 -1.75 -4.63
N ILE A 245 0.33 -2.94 -4.42
CA ILE A 245 0.40 -3.66 -3.14
C ILE A 245 0.98 -5.06 -3.34
N GLY A 246 2.00 -5.40 -2.54
CA GLY A 246 2.62 -6.71 -2.49
C GLY A 246 3.02 -7.21 -3.89
N ASN A 247 2.41 -8.31 -4.33
CA ASN A 247 2.78 -8.95 -5.60
C ASN A 247 2.36 -8.17 -6.86
N ASP A 248 1.62 -7.07 -6.74
CA ASP A 248 1.22 -6.23 -7.89
C ASP A 248 2.45 -5.70 -8.66
N VAL A 249 3.55 -5.40 -7.96
CA VAL A 249 4.83 -4.95 -8.58
C VAL A 249 5.51 -6.04 -9.43
N LEU A 250 5.18 -7.32 -9.20
CA LEU A 250 5.70 -8.45 -9.98
C LEU A 250 5.13 -8.43 -11.41
N VAL A 251 3.93 -7.89 -11.59
CA VAL A 251 3.22 -7.85 -12.88
C VAL A 251 3.63 -6.60 -13.65
N ALA A 252 4.45 -6.80 -14.69
CA ALA A 252 4.97 -5.70 -15.53
C ALA A 252 3.85 -4.86 -16.15
N GLU A 253 2.77 -5.53 -16.55
CA GLU A 253 1.60 -4.94 -17.18
C GLU A 253 0.84 -4.00 -16.23
N GLN A 254 0.86 -4.25 -14.91
CA GLN A 254 0.25 -3.36 -13.93
C GLN A 254 1.07 -2.08 -13.74
N CYS A 255 2.39 -2.22 -13.56
CA CYS A 255 3.30 -1.08 -13.49
C CYS A 255 3.19 -0.21 -14.76
N CYS A 256 3.20 -0.86 -15.93
CA CYS A 256 3.08 -0.20 -17.23
C CYS A 256 1.72 0.49 -17.42
N HIS A 257 0.60 -0.15 -17.03
CA HIS A 257 -0.73 0.45 -17.09
C HIS A 257 -0.79 1.73 -16.25
N VAL A 258 -0.32 1.67 -15.01
CA VAL A 258 -0.34 2.79 -14.06
C VAL A 258 0.49 3.98 -14.56
N VAL A 259 1.67 3.73 -15.12
CA VAL A 259 2.50 4.80 -15.71
C VAL A 259 1.88 5.35 -16.98
N ARG A 260 1.28 4.52 -17.85
CA ARG A 260 0.53 4.98 -19.04
C ARG A 260 -0.73 5.78 -18.70
N SER A 261 -1.37 5.52 -17.58
CA SER A 261 -2.44 6.37 -17.03
C SER A 261 -1.94 7.74 -16.55
N GLY A 262 -0.62 7.94 -16.49
CA GLY A 262 0.03 9.22 -16.20
C GLY A 262 0.62 9.32 -14.79
N ALA A 263 1.02 8.22 -14.16
CA ALA A 263 1.77 8.27 -12.90
C ALA A 263 3.14 8.92 -13.12
N GLU A 264 3.52 9.78 -12.18
CA GLU A 264 4.81 10.47 -12.15
C GLU A 264 5.79 9.79 -11.18
N ALA A 265 5.27 8.94 -10.27
CA ALA A 265 6.02 8.10 -9.35
C ALA A 265 5.23 6.81 -9.03
N LEU A 266 5.93 5.71 -8.72
CA LEU A 266 5.34 4.43 -8.30
C LEU A 266 5.56 4.18 -6.81
N PHE A 267 4.48 3.85 -6.09
CA PHE A 267 4.46 3.67 -4.66
C PHE A 267 4.05 2.22 -4.37
N VAL A 268 4.97 1.46 -3.80
CA VAL A 268 4.84 0.02 -3.58
C VAL A 268 4.79 -0.25 -2.08
N LEU A 269 3.63 -0.70 -1.61
CA LEU A 269 3.43 -1.12 -0.23
C LEU A 269 3.65 -2.63 -0.17
N ALA A 270 4.55 -3.11 0.66
CA ALA A 270 4.86 -4.54 0.76
C ALA A 270 4.89 -5.06 2.21
N SER A 271 4.68 -6.36 2.31
CA SER A 271 4.84 -7.20 3.51
C SER A 271 5.69 -8.42 3.14
N PHE A 272 6.68 -8.23 2.28
CA PHE A 272 7.51 -9.31 1.74
C PHE A 272 8.34 -9.92 2.86
N GLY A 273 8.03 -11.17 3.21
CA GLY A 273 8.79 -12.01 4.13
C GLY A 273 8.83 -13.45 3.65
N GLY A 274 9.63 -14.25 4.32
CA GLY A 274 9.80 -15.66 3.97
C GLY A 274 10.38 -16.47 5.13
N ARG A 275 10.32 -17.79 4.98
CA ARG A 275 10.86 -18.74 5.95
C ARG A 275 12.36 -18.90 5.78
N ARG A 276 13.10 -18.88 6.89
CA ARG A 276 14.57 -18.89 6.88
C ARG A 276 15.16 -20.19 6.33
N HIS A 277 14.46 -21.33 6.43
CA HIS A 277 14.94 -22.62 5.93
C HIS A 277 14.77 -22.86 4.41
N GLU A 278 13.96 -22.07 3.70
CA GLU A 278 13.78 -22.19 2.25
C GLU A 278 14.91 -21.50 1.48
N THR A 279 16.12 -22.07 1.58
CA THR A 279 17.39 -21.61 0.98
C THR A 279 17.36 -21.26 -0.52
N LYS A 280 16.29 -21.60 -1.25
CA LYS A 280 16.07 -21.22 -2.66
C LYS A 280 14.94 -20.20 -2.87
N GLU A 281 13.93 -20.15 -2.01
CA GLU A 281 12.79 -19.22 -2.12
C GLU A 281 13.13 -17.87 -1.47
N PHE A 282 13.85 -17.91 -0.34
CA PHE A 282 14.44 -16.73 0.31
C PHE A 282 15.31 -15.90 -0.66
N SER A 283 16.08 -16.62 -1.49
CA SER A 283 16.86 -16.02 -2.59
C SER A 283 15.97 -15.33 -3.61
N ARG A 284 14.79 -15.86 -3.94
CA ARG A 284 13.88 -15.26 -4.94
C ARG A 284 13.33 -13.92 -4.47
N ILE A 285 12.79 -13.81 -3.26
CA ILE A 285 12.19 -12.56 -2.78
C ILE A 285 13.27 -11.47 -2.64
N SER A 286 14.45 -11.82 -2.12
CA SER A 286 15.59 -10.89 -2.06
C SER A 286 16.07 -10.47 -3.46
N THR A 287 16.18 -11.41 -4.40
CA THR A 287 16.53 -11.14 -5.81
C THR A 287 15.47 -10.26 -6.48
N VAL A 288 14.18 -10.49 -6.19
CA VAL A 288 13.06 -9.68 -6.68
C VAL A 288 13.17 -8.26 -6.15
N VAL A 289 13.26 -8.02 -4.85
CA VAL A 289 13.38 -6.65 -4.30
C VAL A 289 14.64 -5.96 -4.85
N ARG A 290 15.78 -6.66 -4.94
CA ARG A 290 17.06 -6.09 -5.37
C ARG A 290 17.16 -5.80 -6.87
N HIS A 291 16.54 -6.60 -7.73
CA HIS A 291 16.67 -6.45 -9.18
C HIS A 291 15.38 -5.97 -9.85
N LEU A 292 14.20 -6.39 -9.39
CA LEU A 292 12.94 -6.01 -9.99
C LEU A 292 12.59 -4.55 -9.72
N LEU A 293 12.78 -4.04 -8.49
CA LEU A 293 12.40 -2.65 -8.19
C LEU A 293 13.21 -1.62 -9.02
N PRO A 294 14.56 -1.72 -9.13
CA PRO A 294 15.33 -0.91 -10.07
C PRO A 294 14.88 -1.10 -11.52
N THR A 295 14.59 -2.34 -11.92
CA THR A 295 14.09 -2.63 -13.28
C THR A 295 12.76 -1.92 -13.55
N ARG A 296 11.80 -1.92 -12.61
CA ARG A 296 10.49 -1.25 -12.76
C ARG A 296 10.60 0.28 -12.80
N ALA A 297 11.52 0.86 -12.02
CA ALA A 297 11.80 2.28 -12.08
C ALA A 297 12.40 2.66 -13.45
N LEU A 298 13.44 1.95 -13.88
CA LEU A 298 14.14 2.15 -15.15
C LEU A 298 13.25 1.91 -16.39
N GLU A 299 12.49 0.80 -16.43
CA GLU A 299 11.55 0.42 -17.51
C GLU A 299 10.50 1.51 -17.78
N HIS A 300 10.22 2.34 -16.78
CA HIS A 300 9.14 3.33 -16.82
C HIS A 300 9.63 4.77 -16.70
N SER A 301 10.91 4.99 -16.39
CA SER A 301 11.51 6.32 -16.17
C SER A 301 10.71 7.15 -15.15
N VAL A 302 10.35 6.51 -14.03
CA VAL A 302 9.67 7.13 -12.88
C VAL A 302 10.32 6.66 -11.58
N PRO A 303 10.49 7.55 -10.58
CA PRO A 303 10.98 7.14 -9.26
C PRO A 303 10.02 6.17 -8.59
N LEU A 304 10.57 5.29 -7.75
CA LEU A 304 9.85 4.23 -7.07
C LEU A 304 10.11 4.29 -5.56
N LEU A 305 9.05 4.43 -4.76
CA LEU A 305 9.09 4.33 -3.30
C LEU A 305 8.60 2.94 -2.91
N PHE A 306 9.35 2.26 -2.04
CA PHE A 306 9.03 0.92 -1.55
C PHE A 306 9.09 0.91 -0.02
N ALA A 307 7.97 0.61 0.64
CA ALA A 307 7.88 0.46 2.09
C ALA A 307 7.60 -1.00 2.45
N ASN A 308 8.40 -1.56 3.35
CA ASN A 308 8.31 -2.92 3.86
C ASN A 308 8.63 -2.94 5.37
N TYR A 309 8.23 -4.03 6.04
CA TYR A 309 8.58 -4.27 7.45
C TYR A 309 10.04 -4.71 7.60
N VAL A 310 10.58 -4.52 8.80
CA VAL A 310 11.86 -5.12 9.23
C VAL A 310 11.68 -5.95 10.49
N GLY A 311 12.60 -6.89 10.69
CA GLY A 311 12.68 -7.73 11.87
C GLY A 311 12.46 -9.21 11.59
N THR A 312 12.93 -10.01 12.54
CA THR A 312 12.55 -11.42 12.68
C THR A 312 11.40 -11.52 13.67
N LEU A 313 10.44 -12.41 13.44
CA LEU A 313 9.54 -12.80 14.52
C LEU A 313 10.37 -13.26 15.73
N PRO A 314 10.01 -12.87 16.97
CA PRO A 314 10.68 -13.37 18.15
C PRO A 314 10.61 -14.89 18.15
N GLU A 315 11.70 -15.52 18.58
CA GLU A 315 11.66 -16.93 18.91
C GLU A 315 10.73 -17.08 20.11
N GLU A 316 9.67 -17.87 20.01
CA GLU A 316 8.97 -18.32 21.21
C GLU A 316 10.00 -19.10 22.03
N GLU A 317 10.47 -18.52 23.13
CA GLU A 317 11.46 -19.16 24.01
C GLU A 317 10.95 -20.56 24.37
N ASP A 318 11.74 -21.58 24.03
CA ASP A 318 11.40 -22.99 24.20
C ASP A 318 10.93 -23.28 25.64
N VAL A 319 9.61 -23.30 25.86
CA VAL A 319 8.98 -23.69 27.15
C VAL A 319 9.13 -25.22 27.39
N SER A 320 9.92 -25.90 26.55
CA SER A 320 10.19 -27.33 26.52
C SER A 320 11.36 -27.76 27.42
N SER A 321 11.39 -27.30 28.67
CA SER A 321 12.26 -27.90 29.70
C SER A 321 11.57 -28.16 31.06
N SER A 322 10.24 -28.25 31.09
CA SER A 322 9.54 -28.91 32.20
C SER A 322 9.15 -30.34 31.79
N SER A 323 9.78 -31.32 32.43
CA SER A 323 9.72 -32.74 32.04
C SER A 323 8.40 -33.39 32.44
N VAL A 324 7.42 -33.41 31.53
CA VAL A 324 6.23 -34.26 31.65
C VAL A 324 6.41 -35.49 30.75
N GLN A 325 6.97 -36.56 31.32
CA GLN A 325 7.05 -37.86 30.66
C GLN A 325 5.66 -38.51 30.64
N SER A 326 4.99 -38.50 29.50
CA SER A 326 3.78 -39.30 29.27
C SER A 326 3.62 -39.69 27.80
N ASP A 327 4.10 -40.89 27.45
CA ASP A 327 3.87 -41.75 26.27
C ASP A 327 2.89 -41.26 25.16
N GLY A 328 3.21 -40.14 24.49
CA GLY A 328 2.37 -39.48 23.49
C GLY A 328 3.12 -39.02 22.23
N ASP A 329 4.07 -39.85 21.78
CA ASP A 329 5.32 -39.43 21.12
C ASP A 329 5.26 -39.00 19.63
N TYR A 330 4.07 -38.72 19.07
CA TYR A 330 3.91 -38.45 17.63
C TYR A 330 3.25 -37.12 17.25
N VAL A 331 2.63 -36.39 18.19
CA VAL A 331 1.95 -35.11 17.88
C VAL A 331 2.87 -33.91 18.13
N ALA A 332 3.75 -33.97 19.13
CA ALA A 332 4.64 -32.86 19.49
C ALA A 332 5.68 -32.52 18.40
N ALA A 333 6.21 -33.53 17.70
CA ALA A 333 7.22 -33.33 16.66
C ALA A 333 6.72 -32.53 15.43
N ALA A 334 5.41 -32.59 15.14
CA ALA A 334 4.81 -31.82 14.04
C ALA A 334 4.63 -30.34 14.40
N ALA A 335 4.36 -30.02 15.67
CA ALA A 335 4.28 -28.64 16.14
C ALA A 335 5.67 -27.98 16.22
N ALA A 336 6.67 -28.71 16.73
CA ALA A 336 8.06 -28.25 16.79
C ALA A 336 8.72 -28.07 15.41
N ALA A 337 8.17 -28.68 14.34
CA ALA A 337 8.60 -28.46 12.96
C ALA A 337 7.88 -27.29 12.27
N ALA A 338 6.89 -26.67 12.91
CA ALA A 338 6.11 -25.56 12.35
C ALA A 338 6.60 -24.16 12.75
N THR A 339 7.49 -24.07 13.75
CA THR A 339 8.14 -22.83 14.24
C THR A 339 9.33 -22.38 13.35
N ASP A 340 9.22 -22.59 12.04
CA ASP A 340 10.22 -22.13 11.08
C ASP A 340 10.22 -20.59 11.00
N LYS A 341 11.36 -19.98 11.33
CA LYS A 341 11.48 -18.54 11.61
C LYS A 341 11.07 -17.73 10.37
N PHE A 342 9.96 -17.00 10.49
CA PHE A 342 9.55 -16.01 9.50
C PHE A 342 10.33 -14.72 9.75
N SER A 343 10.98 -14.22 8.70
CA SER A 343 11.68 -12.95 8.69
C SER A 343 11.22 -12.15 7.48
N PHE A 344 11.00 -10.85 7.66
CA PHE A 344 10.78 -9.98 6.51
C PHE A 344 12.04 -9.91 5.64
N ILE A 345 11.84 -9.86 4.31
CA ILE A 345 12.89 -9.93 3.31
C ILE A 345 12.87 -8.64 2.49
N GLY A 346 13.94 -7.87 2.61
CA GLY A 346 14.14 -6.64 1.88
C GLY A 346 13.77 -5.42 2.73
N SER A 347 14.70 -4.49 2.77
CA SER A 347 14.52 -3.16 3.35
C SER A 347 13.57 -2.30 2.52
N SER A 348 12.93 -1.33 3.17
CA SER A 348 12.37 -0.16 2.51
C SER A 348 13.44 0.57 1.69
N THR A 349 13.04 1.20 0.58
CA THR A 349 13.96 1.90 -0.34
C THR A 349 13.24 2.99 -1.14
N VAL A 350 13.98 4.00 -1.57
CA VAL A 350 13.55 4.94 -2.60
C VAL A 350 14.56 4.93 -3.75
N LEU A 351 14.05 4.68 -4.95
CA LEU A 351 14.78 4.63 -6.19
C LEU A 351 14.42 5.84 -7.06
N ASP A 352 15.40 6.35 -7.80
CA ASP A 352 15.16 7.39 -8.80
C ASP A 352 14.56 6.82 -10.11
N ALA A 353 14.38 7.66 -11.11
CA ALA A 353 13.84 7.25 -12.42
C ALA A 353 14.81 6.40 -13.27
N PHE A 354 16.08 6.29 -12.88
CA PHE A 354 17.09 5.44 -13.51
C PHE A 354 17.24 4.09 -12.78
N GLY A 355 16.53 3.91 -11.66
CA GLY A 355 16.66 2.74 -10.79
C GLY A 355 17.89 2.80 -9.87
N GLU A 356 18.56 3.95 -9.78
CA GLU A 356 19.61 4.16 -8.78
C GLU A 356 18.97 4.32 -7.40
N GLU A 357 19.63 3.76 -6.39
CA GLU A 357 19.14 3.71 -5.03
C GLU A 357 19.59 4.95 -4.26
N LEU A 358 18.63 5.83 -3.94
CA LEU A 358 18.92 7.10 -3.27
C LEU A 358 18.96 6.93 -1.74
N VAL A 359 18.04 6.13 -1.21
CA VAL A 359 18.05 5.71 0.19
C VAL A 359 17.58 4.26 0.31
N ARG A 360 18.25 3.51 1.17
CA ARG A 360 17.85 2.16 1.59
C ARG A 360 17.81 2.14 3.10
N ALA A 361 16.78 1.53 3.67
CA ALA A 361 16.77 1.16 5.07
C ALA A 361 17.71 -0.05 5.32
N PRO A 362 18.17 -0.32 6.55
CA PRO A 362 18.87 -1.56 6.81
C PRO A 362 17.93 -2.76 6.69
N CYS A 363 18.50 -3.93 6.38
CA CYS A 363 17.78 -5.20 6.36
C CYS A 363 17.69 -5.86 7.75
N GLU A 364 18.45 -5.34 8.71
CA GLU A 364 18.57 -5.82 10.09
C GLU A 364 18.31 -4.61 11.02
N GLU A 365 17.87 -4.87 12.25
CA GLU A 365 17.34 -3.84 13.18
C GLU A 365 18.37 -2.75 13.53
N ASP A 366 19.66 -3.12 13.57
CA ASP A 366 20.79 -2.23 13.89
C ASP A 366 21.77 -2.07 12.70
N GLY A 367 21.32 -2.26 11.45
CA GLY A 367 22.19 -2.18 10.28
C GLY A 367 22.57 -0.75 9.88
N ASP A 368 23.79 -0.57 9.34
CA ASP A 368 24.21 0.69 8.73
C ASP A 368 23.35 1.04 7.48
N MET A 369 22.98 2.32 7.33
CA MET A 369 22.25 2.83 6.16
C MET A 369 23.19 2.82 4.93
N PRO A 370 22.92 2.03 3.86
CA PRO A 370 23.93 1.75 2.83
C PRO A 370 23.85 2.69 1.60
N GLY A 371 23.46 3.96 1.79
CA GLY A 371 23.38 4.93 0.68
C GLY A 371 23.54 6.39 1.12
N ASP A 372 24.29 7.17 0.35
CA ASP A 372 24.72 8.54 0.69
C ASP A 372 23.68 9.64 0.40
N GLY A 373 22.61 9.33 -0.35
CA GLY A 373 21.64 10.33 -0.84
C GLY A 373 20.50 10.66 0.11
N GLY A 374 20.20 9.78 1.06
CA GLY A 374 19.11 9.93 2.03
C GLY A 374 19.59 10.24 3.44
N TYR A 375 18.63 10.34 4.35
CA TYR A 375 18.89 10.50 5.78
C TYR A 375 17.83 9.78 6.62
N LEU A 376 18.29 9.25 7.75
CA LEU A 376 17.47 8.61 8.76
C LEU A 376 16.81 9.68 9.66
N LEU A 377 15.51 9.56 9.84
CA LEU A 377 14.71 10.30 10.80
C LEU A 377 14.17 9.31 11.86
N PRO A 378 14.78 9.25 13.06
CA PRO A 378 14.36 8.31 14.10
C PRO A 378 12.97 8.69 14.63
N CYS A 379 12.09 7.69 14.78
CA CYS A 379 10.79 7.83 15.44
C CYS A 379 10.77 6.97 16.72
N GLU A 380 9.75 7.10 17.57
CA GLU A 380 9.64 6.29 18.79
C GLU A 380 9.37 4.80 18.52
N ALA A 381 8.85 4.46 17.33
CA ALA A 381 8.42 3.13 16.96
C ALA A 381 8.86 2.76 15.53
N GLY A 382 10.17 2.58 15.33
CA GLY A 382 10.77 2.34 14.01
C GLY A 382 11.20 3.62 13.31
N ASP A 383 11.49 3.53 12.01
CA ASP A 383 12.34 4.51 11.34
C ASP A 383 11.73 5.10 10.06
N LEU A 384 12.00 6.38 9.81
CA LEU A 384 11.69 7.06 8.55
C LEU A 384 12.97 7.28 7.74
N TYR A 385 13.01 6.75 6.52
CA TYR A 385 14.11 6.95 5.58
C TYR A 385 13.68 7.95 4.53
N ALA A 386 14.28 9.15 4.58
CA ALA A 386 13.85 10.30 3.81
C ALA A 386 14.86 10.72 2.75
N VAL A 387 14.36 11.30 1.66
CA VAL A 387 15.17 11.80 0.53
C VAL A 387 14.45 12.90 -0.25
N ASP A 388 15.21 13.82 -0.83
CA ASP A 388 14.71 14.85 -1.75
C ASP A 388 14.68 14.33 -3.20
N LEU A 389 13.49 14.03 -3.72
CA LEU A 389 13.26 13.59 -5.09
C LEU A 389 13.10 14.75 -6.06
N ASN A 390 13.88 14.75 -7.14
CA ASN A 390 13.66 15.65 -8.28
C ASN A 390 12.66 15.03 -9.26
N LEU A 391 11.49 15.67 -9.43
CA LEU A 391 10.51 15.29 -10.47
C LEU A 391 10.58 16.16 -11.73
N ASP A 392 11.35 17.26 -11.71
CA ASP A 392 11.44 18.22 -12.81
C ASP A 392 12.52 17.88 -13.84
N ASP A 393 13.23 16.76 -13.68
CA ASP A 393 14.23 16.33 -14.64
C ASP A 393 13.57 16.18 -16.02
N THR A 394 13.84 17.16 -16.87
CA THR A 394 13.24 17.31 -18.20
C THR A 394 13.59 16.13 -19.12
N GLN A 395 14.60 15.33 -18.74
CA GLN A 395 14.90 14.03 -19.30
C GLN A 395 13.79 13.00 -19.06
N GLN A 396 13.11 12.97 -17.90
CA GLN A 396 11.95 12.10 -17.67
C GLN A 396 10.81 12.45 -18.64
N ALA A 397 10.52 13.74 -18.85
CA ALA A 397 9.50 14.16 -19.81
C ALA A 397 9.86 13.78 -21.27
N GLN A 398 11.13 13.89 -21.65
CA GLN A 398 11.62 13.44 -22.96
C GLN A 398 11.57 11.91 -23.12
N ASN A 399 12.00 11.16 -22.10
CA ASN A 399 11.98 9.70 -22.09
C ASN A 399 10.55 9.15 -22.10
N ARG A 400 9.60 9.77 -21.39
CA ARG A 400 8.17 9.40 -21.43
C ARG A 400 7.58 9.56 -22.82
N ASN A 401 7.92 10.64 -23.55
CA ASN A 401 7.50 10.81 -24.93
C ASN A 401 8.07 9.71 -25.83
N PHE A 402 9.35 9.36 -25.67
CA PHE A 402 9.99 8.29 -26.44
C PHE A 402 9.35 6.92 -26.15
N ALA A 403 9.10 6.59 -24.87
CA ALA A 403 8.45 5.35 -24.46
C ALA A 403 6.99 5.25 -24.95
N MET A 404 6.24 6.37 -24.97
CA MET A 404 4.90 6.40 -25.56
C MET A 404 4.91 6.28 -27.08
N GLU A 405 5.81 6.97 -27.79
CA GLU A 405 5.93 6.89 -29.25
C GLU A 405 6.25 5.46 -29.72
N TYR A 406 7.14 4.75 -29.00
CA TYR A 406 7.37 3.33 -29.23
C TYR A 406 6.15 2.47 -28.90
N ALA A 407 5.38 2.79 -27.85
CA ALA A 407 4.19 2.02 -27.47
C ALA A 407 3.00 2.21 -28.42
N GLU A 408 2.79 3.40 -28.99
CA GLU A 408 1.74 3.66 -29.99
C GLU A 408 1.97 2.89 -31.30
N GLY A 409 3.22 2.53 -31.61
CA GLY A 409 3.57 1.61 -32.69
C GLY A 409 3.13 0.15 -32.45
N TRP A 410 2.82 -0.24 -31.21
CA TRP A 410 2.26 -1.55 -30.88
C TRP A 410 0.74 -1.44 -30.82
N ASP A 411 0.10 -1.63 -31.98
CA ASP A 411 -1.34 -1.81 -32.07
C ASP A 411 -1.75 -3.11 -31.35
N LEU A 412 -1.98 -2.98 -30.04
CA LEU A 412 -2.52 -4.02 -29.17
C LEU A 412 -4.03 -4.19 -29.32
N SER A 413 -4.68 -3.53 -30.30
CA SER A 413 -6.01 -3.97 -30.69
C SER A 413 -5.90 -5.45 -31.09
N PRO A 414 -6.78 -6.34 -30.58
CA PRO A 414 -6.73 -7.74 -30.93
C PRO A 414 -7.00 -7.83 -32.43
N SER A 415 -5.92 -8.02 -33.21
CA SER A 415 -5.99 -8.04 -34.67
C SER A 415 -6.98 -9.14 -35.06
N SER A 416 -8.20 -8.70 -35.40
CA SER A 416 -9.25 -9.64 -35.76
C SER A 416 -8.79 -10.30 -37.03
N ILE A 417 -8.40 -11.58 -36.96
CA ILE A 417 -8.00 -12.37 -38.12
C ILE A 417 -9.26 -12.59 -38.95
N GLN A 418 -9.65 -11.56 -39.70
CA GLN A 418 -10.82 -11.56 -40.56
C GLN A 418 -10.52 -12.45 -41.76
N GLY A 419 -10.80 -13.74 -41.57
CA GLY A 419 -11.00 -14.68 -42.66
C GLY A 419 -9.88 -14.68 -43.68
N ALA A 420 -8.65 -15.01 -43.25
CA ALA A 420 -7.67 -15.58 -44.16
C ALA A 420 -8.26 -16.88 -44.74
N LYS A 421 -9.01 -16.74 -45.84
CA LYS A 421 -9.56 -17.85 -46.61
C LYS A 421 -8.38 -18.63 -47.17
N MET A 422 -7.90 -19.61 -46.41
CA MET A 422 -7.00 -20.63 -46.91
C MET A 422 -7.65 -21.25 -48.14
N LYS A 423 -7.12 -20.93 -49.32
CA LYS A 423 -7.45 -21.63 -50.55
C LYS A 423 -6.89 -23.04 -50.39
N THR A 424 -7.76 -23.97 -50.05
CA THR A 424 -7.52 -25.41 -50.18
C THR A 424 -7.34 -25.72 -51.66
N ASN A 425 -6.10 -25.57 -52.16
CA ASN A 425 -5.75 -26.02 -53.49
C ASN A 425 -5.95 -27.54 -53.54
N ALA A 426 -6.88 -27.96 -54.40
CA ALA A 426 -7.18 -29.36 -54.61
C ALA A 426 -5.93 -30.10 -55.12
N MET A 427 -5.38 -31.00 -54.30
CA MET A 427 -4.45 -32.01 -54.78
C MET A 427 -5.24 -33.27 -55.11
N GLU A 428 -5.82 -33.27 -56.30
CA GLU A 428 -6.50 -34.40 -56.89
C GLU A 428 -5.50 -35.55 -57.10
N LYS A 429 -5.58 -36.60 -56.28
CA LYS A 429 -4.88 -37.86 -56.53
C LYS A 429 -5.79 -39.07 -56.37
N THR A 430 -6.13 -39.61 -57.53
CA THR A 430 -6.88 -40.83 -57.79
C THR A 430 -6.30 -42.05 -57.06
N ILE A 431 -7.07 -42.63 -56.13
CA ILE A 431 -6.98 -44.06 -55.80
C ILE A 431 -8.39 -44.63 -55.74
N ALA A 432 -8.68 -45.59 -56.61
CA ALA A 432 -9.93 -46.32 -56.64
C ALA A 432 -9.68 -47.80 -56.35
N GLN A 433 -10.27 -48.32 -55.27
CA GLN A 433 -10.72 -49.71 -55.06
C GLN A 433 -11.37 -49.77 -53.66
N LYS A 434 -12.69 -49.99 -53.54
CA LYS A 434 -13.47 -51.25 -53.60
C LYS A 434 -13.54 -52.00 -52.26
N ASN A 435 -14.76 -52.44 -51.93
CA ASN A 435 -15.21 -53.22 -50.76
C ASN A 435 -15.54 -52.37 -49.51
N GLY A 436 -16.74 -52.41 -48.90
CA GLY A 436 -18.00 -53.02 -49.32
C GLY A 436 -18.60 -54.04 -48.36
N SER A 437 -19.22 -53.58 -47.25
CA SER A 437 -20.23 -54.37 -46.51
C SER A 437 -21.09 -53.52 -45.55
N ARG A 438 -22.41 -53.64 -45.67
CA ARG A 438 -23.50 -53.72 -44.65
C ARG A 438 -23.16 -53.26 -43.20
N GLY A 439 -23.97 -52.50 -42.46
CA GLY A 439 -25.32 -51.96 -42.70
C GLY A 439 -26.31 -52.30 -41.56
N PHE A 440 -26.89 -51.29 -40.92
CA PHE A 440 -28.11 -51.28 -40.06
C PHE A 440 -28.57 -49.79 -40.04
N GLY A 441 -29.76 -49.39 -40.49
CA GLY A 441 -31.07 -49.54 -39.80
C GLY A 441 -31.26 -48.36 -38.83
N ALA A 442 -31.97 -47.25 -39.12
CA ALA A 442 -33.39 -47.06 -39.49
C ALA A 442 -34.37 -47.65 -38.44
N ALA A 443 -35.43 -46.98 -37.95
CA ALA A 443 -35.94 -45.61 -38.14
C ALA A 443 -37.07 -45.28 -37.12
N ALA A 444 -37.37 -43.99 -36.88
CA ALA A 444 -38.69 -43.40 -36.49
C ALA A 444 -38.56 -41.85 -36.56
N ARG A 445 -39.43 -41.04 -37.20
CA ARG A 445 -40.88 -40.76 -36.95
C ARG A 445 -41.13 -40.21 -35.52
N SER A 446 -42.06 -39.31 -35.19
CA SER A 446 -43.00 -38.40 -35.92
C SER A 446 -43.85 -37.67 -34.84
N ASP A 447 -44.29 -36.40 -34.92
CA ASP A 447 -44.14 -35.35 -35.94
C ASP A 447 -44.54 -33.94 -35.41
N THR A 448 -44.67 -32.94 -36.30
CA THR A 448 -45.37 -31.63 -36.18
C THR A 448 -46.14 -31.27 -34.88
N LEU A 449 -45.94 -30.05 -34.38
CA LEU A 449 -47.07 -29.09 -34.22
C LEU A 449 -46.61 -27.62 -34.15
N SER A 450 -47.11 -26.83 -35.10
CA SER A 450 -47.00 -25.37 -35.14
C SER A 450 -48.02 -24.70 -34.22
N ILE A 451 -47.67 -23.59 -33.59
CA ILE A 451 -48.59 -22.46 -33.32
C ILE A 451 -47.81 -21.14 -33.40
N ALA A 452 -48.41 -20.14 -34.02
CA ALA A 452 -47.78 -18.86 -34.31
C ALA A 452 -48.17 -17.77 -33.30
N GLY A 453 -47.19 -16.89 -33.02
CA GLY A 453 -47.43 -15.47 -32.78
C GLY A 453 -47.87 -15.02 -31.39
N LYS A 454 -47.10 -14.07 -30.83
CA LYS A 454 -47.47 -12.64 -30.93
C LYS A 454 -46.32 -11.72 -30.52
N LYS A 455 -46.13 -10.64 -31.28
CA LYS A 455 -45.33 -9.48 -30.86
C LYS A 455 -46.01 -8.80 -29.67
N GLN A 456 -45.27 -8.50 -28.61
CA GLN A 456 -45.55 -7.31 -27.80
C GLN A 456 -44.24 -6.56 -27.49
N LYS A 457 -44.13 -5.35 -28.05
CA LYS A 457 -43.25 -4.31 -27.53
C LYS A 457 -43.67 -4.02 -26.08
N SER A 458 -42.76 -4.08 -25.12
CA SER A 458 -42.95 -3.45 -23.81
C SER A 458 -41.96 -2.30 -23.64
N GLU A 459 -42.49 -1.09 -23.83
CA GLU A 459 -41.76 0.17 -23.79
C GLU A 459 -41.67 0.66 -22.34
N LYS A 460 -40.66 0.23 -21.59
CA LYS A 460 -40.48 0.65 -20.18
C LYS A 460 -39.82 2.03 -20.09
N ARG A 461 -40.67 3.03 -19.84
CA ARG A 461 -40.33 4.43 -19.52
C ARG A 461 -39.18 4.55 -18.50
N LYS A 462 -38.12 5.28 -18.86
CA LYS A 462 -37.13 5.80 -17.89
C LYS A 462 -37.81 6.85 -16.99
N LYS A 463 -38.01 6.55 -15.70
CA LYS A 463 -38.35 7.56 -14.68
C LYS A 463 -37.06 8.27 -14.25
N GLN A 464 -36.82 9.45 -14.81
CA GLN A 464 -35.71 10.33 -14.45
C GLN A 464 -35.98 10.95 -13.06
N LYS A 465 -35.48 10.31 -11.98
CA LYS A 465 -35.48 10.92 -10.65
C LYS A 465 -34.43 12.05 -10.64
N ARG A 466 -34.89 13.30 -10.70
CA ARG A 466 -34.07 14.47 -10.33
C ARG A 466 -33.79 14.40 -8.83
N SER A 467 -32.55 14.05 -8.45
CA SER A 467 -32.05 14.35 -7.12
C SER A 467 -31.92 15.86 -6.96
N LYS A 468 -32.37 16.41 -5.82
CA LYS A 468 -32.18 17.83 -5.49
C LYS A 468 -30.85 17.96 -4.76
N TYR A 469 -29.92 18.71 -5.34
CA TYR A 469 -28.78 19.26 -4.59
C TYR A 469 -29.31 20.17 -3.48
N TYR A 470 -28.84 19.97 -2.26
CA TYR A 470 -28.84 20.96 -1.20
C TYR A 470 -27.38 21.37 -0.97
N PRO A 471 -27.04 22.67 -1.01
CA PRO A 471 -25.75 23.13 -0.53
C PRO A 471 -25.78 23.09 1.00
N TRP A 472 -24.78 22.43 1.62
CA TRP A 472 -24.47 22.65 3.02
C TRP A 472 -23.32 23.66 3.10
N THR A 473 -23.62 24.81 3.68
CA THR A 473 -22.65 25.77 4.19
C THR A 473 -22.72 25.70 5.71
N GLY A 474 -21.60 25.40 6.36
CA GLY A 474 -21.44 25.35 7.80
C GLY A 474 -19.95 25.33 8.10
#